data_AF-A0A7M2A4F7-F1
#
_entry.id   AF-A0A7M2A4F7-F1
#
_cell.length_a   1.000
_cell.length_b   1.000
_cell.length_c   1.000
_cell.angle_alpha   90.00
_cell.angle_beta   90.00
_cell.angle_gamma   90.00
#
_symmetry.space_group_name_H-M   'P 1'
#
loop_
_entity.id
_entity.type
_entity.pdbx_description
1 polymer ?
#
loop_
_entity_poly.entity_id
_entity_poly.type
_entity_poly.pdbx_seq_one_letter_code
_entity_poly.pdbx_strand_id
1 'polypeptide(L)'
;MNRKHIASGMVIVCTAWTLAACSNQAESQDVTWKIESNLQQIVNGPEMTLTSSNPGDYIVANTAAYVQILDTGEEGLNVLIQQLESSSNDGLKEWVMAQASVELLGAHNPVENWQSGKDWLREYKMKVE
;
A
#
# COMPACT_ATOMS: atom_id res chain seq x y z
N MET A 1 -29.37 -32.99 -60.87
CA MET A 1 -29.94 -32.61 -59.57
C MET A 1 -28.80 -32.19 -58.63
N ASN A 2 -28.69 -30.87 -58.44
CA ASN A 2 -28.11 -30.08 -57.33
C ASN A 2 -26.98 -30.64 -56.44
N ARG A 3 -25.80 -30.00 -56.56
CA ARG A 3 -24.86 -29.42 -55.55
C ARG A 3 -25.11 -29.84 -54.06
N LYS A 4 -24.11 -30.08 -53.22
CA LYS A 4 -23.03 -29.15 -52.78
C LYS A 4 -21.95 -29.90 -51.98
N HIS A 5 -20.69 -29.49 -52.14
CA HIS A 5 -19.57 -29.81 -51.25
C HIS A 5 -19.76 -29.17 -49.86
N ILE A 6 -19.37 -29.86 -48.79
CA ILE A 6 -19.05 -29.21 -47.50
C ILE A 6 -17.80 -29.89 -46.92
N ALA A 7 -16.72 -29.12 -46.88
CA ALA A 7 -15.52 -29.38 -46.10
C ALA A 7 -15.78 -29.01 -44.62
N SER A 8 -15.22 -29.78 -43.70
CA SER A 8 -15.15 -29.44 -42.26
C SER A 8 -13.97 -30.25 -41.71
N GLY A 9 -12.94 -29.70 -41.08
CA GLY A 9 -12.78 -28.40 -40.45
C GLY A 9 -11.79 -28.65 -39.30
N MET A 10 -10.58 -28.17 -39.51
CA MET A 10 -9.45 -28.06 -38.58
C MET A 10 -9.87 -27.65 -37.15
N VAL A 11 -9.49 -28.43 -36.14
CA VAL A 11 -9.52 -28.00 -34.73
C VAL A 11 -8.08 -27.84 -34.26
N ILE A 12 -7.50 -26.67 -34.54
CA ILE A 12 -6.35 -26.18 -33.78
C ILE A 12 -6.92 -25.55 -32.52
N VAL A 13 -6.76 -26.24 -31.39
CA VAL A 13 -7.02 -25.70 -30.06
C VAL A 13 -5.90 -24.71 -29.74
N CYS A 14 -6.20 -23.42 -29.88
CA CYS A 14 -5.34 -22.35 -29.39
C CYS A 14 -5.32 -22.38 -27.86
N THR A 15 -4.30 -22.99 -27.27
CA THR A 15 -3.93 -22.74 -25.87
C THR A 15 -3.20 -21.41 -25.78
N ALA A 16 -3.95 -20.33 -25.59
CA ALA A 16 -3.40 -19.03 -25.21
C ALA A 16 -4.10 -18.57 -23.93
N TRP A 17 -3.70 -19.14 -22.80
CA TRP A 17 -4.18 -18.76 -21.46
C TRP A 17 -2.97 -18.58 -20.55
N THR A 18 -2.16 -17.53 -20.73
CA THR A 18 -1.21 -17.06 -19.69
C THR A 18 -0.75 -15.63 -19.99
N LEU A 19 -1.56 -14.60 -19.70
CA LEU A 19 -1.04 -13.20 -19.69
C LEU A 19 -1.57 -12.31 -18.55
N ALA A 20 -2.41 -12.80 -17.63
CA ALA A 20 -2.98 -11.96 -16.57
C ALA A 20 -2.10 -11.79 -15.31
N ALA A 21 -0.95 -12.47 -15.21
CA ALA A 21 -0.13 -12.44 -13.99
C ALA A 21 0.89 -11.29 -13.96
N CYS A 22 1.27 -10.72 -15.10
CA CYS A 22 2.32 -9.70 -15.16
C CYS A 22 1.81 -8.26 -14.91
N SER A 23 0.53 -7.96 -15.15
CA SER A 23 -0.02 -6.61 -14.93
C SER A 23 -0.04 -6.24 -13.44
N ASN A 24 -0.51 -7.16 -12.60
CA ASN A 24 -0.73 -6.91 -11.17
C ASN A 24 0.60 -6.74 -10.40
N GLN A 25 1.68 -7.34 -10.90
CA GLN A 25 3.01 -7.20 -10.29
C GLN A 25 3.68 -5.86 -10.62
N ALA A 26 3.34 -5.24 -11.76
CA ALA A 26 3.87 -3.93 -12.11
C ALA A 26 3.16 -2.81 -11.34
N GLU A 27 1.85 -2.96 -11.13
CA GLU A 27 1.01 -2.02 -10.36
C GLU A 27 1.40 -2.00 -8.86
N SER A 28 1.60 -3.17 -8.24
CA SER A 28 1.98 -3.23 -6.82
C SER A 28 3.38 -2.73 -6.51
N GLN A 29 4.31 -2.85 -7.46
CA GLN A 29 5.63 -2.23 -7.37
C GLN A 29 5.55 -0.70 -7.42
N ASP A 30 4.62 -0.15 -8.21
CA ASP A 30 4.40 1.30 -8.28
C ASP A 30 3.86 1.85 -6.96
N VAL A 31 2.88 1.19 -6.35
CA VAL A 31 2.35 1.57 -5.03
C VAL A 31 3.42 1.52 -3.94
N THR A 32 4.20 0.43 -3.90
CA THR A 32 5.28 0.28 -2.92
C THR A 32 6.30 1.40 -3.02
N TRP A 33 6.74 1.71 -4.25
CA TRP A 33 7.68 2.80 -4.51
C TRP A 33 7.09 4.16 -4.13
N LYS A 34 5.83 4.42 -4.49
CA LYS A 34 5.14 5.67 -4.16
C LYS A 34 5.08 5.88 -2.65
N ILE A 35 4.72 4.85 -1.88
CA ILE A 35 4.69 4.92 -0.42
C ILE A 35 6.07 5.20 0.16
N GLU A 36 7.08 4.43 -0.24
CA GLU A 36 8.43 4.58 0.29
C GLU A 36 9.03 5.96 -0.02
N SER A 37 8.86 6.45 -1.25
CA SER A 37 9.35 7.77 -1.65
C SER A 37 8.71 8.89 -0.83
N ASN A 38 7.39 8.81 -0.59
CA ASN A 38 6.69 9.82 0.21
C ASN A 38 7.02 9.73 1.70
N LEU A 39 7.17 8.52 2.26
CA LEU A 39 7.66 8.34 3.63
C LEU A 39 9.07 8.91 3.81
N GLN A 40 9.97 8.69 2.85
CA GLN A 40 11.31 9.27 2.90
C GLN A 40 11.27 10.80 2.85
N GLN A 41 10.38 11.39 2.04
CA GLN A 41 10.19 12.84 2.03
C GLN A 41 9.67 13.36 3.37
N ILE A 42 8.71 12.68 3.99
CA ILE A 42 8.17 13.09 5.31
C ILE A 42 9.25 13.02 6.39
N VAL A 43 10.03 11.94 6.42
CA VAL A 43 10.99 11.66 7.50
C VAL A 43 12.33 12.39 7.32
N ASN A 44 12.79 12.54 6.08
CA ASN A 44 14.12 13.09 5.76
C ASN A 44 14.07 14.40 4.96
N GLY A 45 12.89 14.94 4.69
CA GLY A 45 12.71 16.12 3.86
C GLY A 45 13.23 17.41 4.50
N PRO A 46 13.60 18.41 3.68
CA PRO A 46 14.16 19.68 4.14
C PRO A 46 13.16 20.54 4.92
N GLU A 47 11.85 20.31 4.74
CA GLU A 47 10.80 21.00 5.49
C GLU A 47 10.90 20.75 7.01
N MET A 48 11.51 19.64 7.44
CA MET A 48 11.65 19.26 8.85
C MET A 48 13.10 19.26 9.35
N THR A 49 13.97 20.06 8.73
CA THR A 49 15.39 20.23 9.15
C THR A 49 15.54 20.78 10.59
N LEU A 50 14.44 21.17 11.24
CA LEU A 50 14.37 21.62 12.64
C LEU A 50 13.52 20.64 13.45
N THR A 51 14.20 19.82 14.26
CA THR A 51 13.71 18.66 15.01
C THR A 51 12.51 18.96 15.91
N SER A 52 11.30 18.62 15.45
CA SER A 52 10.14 18.50 16.35
C SER A 52 10.15 17.12 17.03
N SER A 53 9.71 17.07 18.29
CA SER A 53 9.46 15.80 18.99
C SER A 53 8.04 15.27 18.74
N ASN A 54 7.18 16.03 18.07
CA ASN A 54 5.83 15.64 17.71
C ASN A 54 5.83 15.06 16.28
N PRO A 55 5.57 13.76 16.10
CA PRO A 55 5.57 13.15 14.77
C PRO A 55 4.46 13.70 13.85
N GLY A 56 3.37 14.26 14.41
CA GLY A 56 2.33 14.93 13.64
C GLY A 56 2.84 16.17 12.90
N ASP A 57 3.85 16.87 13.42
CA ASP A 57 4.40 18.06 12.76
C ASP A 57 5.08 17.69 11.43
N TYR A 58 5.65 16.48 11.33
CA TYR A 58 6.27 15.99 10.10
C TYR A 58 5.24 15.76 9.00
N ILE A 59 4.05 15.28 9.37
CA ILE A 59 2.92 15.11 8.45
C ILE A 59 2.43 16.49 7.99
N VAL A 60 2.22 17.43 8.91
CA VAL A 60 1.73 18.78 8.57
C VAL A 60 2.68 19.49 7.60
N ALA A 61 3.98 19.46 7.86
CA ALA A 61 4.99 20.06 6.99
C ALA A 61 5.10 19.37 5.62
N ASN A 62 4.72 18.10 5.52
CA ASN A 62 4.78 17.31 4.29
C ASN A 62 3.40 16.85 3.82
N THR A 63 2.37 17.70 3.99
CA THR A 63 0.96 17.34 3.73
C THR A 63 0.76 16.73 2.33
N ALA A 64 1.39 17.29 1.30
CA ALA A 64 1.26 16.78 -0.07
C ALA A 64 1.79 15.34 -0.21
N ALA A 65 2.95 15.04 0.39
CA ALA A 65 3.52 13.70 0.37
C ALA A 65 2.65 12.72 1.19
N TYR A 66 2.10 13.17 2.30
CA TYR A 66 1.21 12.36 3.12
C TYR A 66 -0.10 12.03 2.39
N VAL A 67 -0.72 13.00 1.70
CA VAL A 67 -1.89 12.76 0.85
C VAL A 67 -1.56 11.75 -0.26
N GLN A 68 -0.37 11.82 -0.86
CA GLN A 68 0.03 10.83 -1.87
C GLN A 68 0.12 9.40 -1.33
N ILE A 69 0.38 9.21 -0.02
CA ILE A 69 0.28 7.91 0.63
C ILE A 69 -1.20 7.51 0.74
N LEU A 70 -2.07 8.39 1.24
CA LEU A 70 -3.50 8.07 1.40
C LEU A 70 -4.19 7.76 0.06
N ASP A 71 -3.79 8.43 -1.03
CA ASP A 71 -4.31 8.20 -2.38
C ASP A 71 -4.06 6.77 -2.90
N THR A 72 -3.21 5.97 -2.24
CA THR A 72 -2.97 4.57 -2.61
C THR A 72 -4.04 3.59 -2.10
N GLY A 73 -4.93 4.02 -1.21
CA GLY A 73 -6.10 3.25 -0.79
C GLY A 73 -5.77 1.91 -0.14
N GLU A 74 -6.59 0.90 -0.41
CA GLU A 74 -6.48 -0.44 0.19
C GLU A 74 -5.16 -1.14 -0.15
N GLU A 75 -4.67 -0.99 -1.38
CA GLU A 75 -3.38 -1.56 -1.76
C GLU A 75 -2.25 -0.96 -0.93
N GLY A 76 -2.30 0.36 -0.70
CA GLY A 76 -1.36 1.02 0.17
C GLY A 76 -1.46 0.63 1.63
N LEU A 77 -2.67 0.43 2.15
CA LEU A 77 -2.88 -0.09 3.51
C LEU A 77 -2.17 -1.44 3.69
N ASN A 78 -2.31 -2.35 2.73
CA ASN A 78 -1.63 -3.65 2.76
C ASN A 78 -0.10 -3.49 2.76
N VAL A 79 0.44 -2.59 1.94
CA VAL A 79 1.88 -2.30 1.91
C VAL A 79 2.37 -1.71 3.25
N LEU A 80 1.64 -0.75 3.82
CA LEU A 80 1.99 -0.11 5.08
C LEU A 80 2.02 -1.11 6.24
N ILE A 81 1.02 -1.99 6.32
CA ILE A 81 0.98 -3.05 7.34
C ILE A 81 2.15 -4.02 7.15
N GLN A 82 2.41 -4.48 5.92
CA GLN A 82 3.56 -5.36 5.64
C GLN A 82 4.90 -4.72 5.99
N GLN A 83 5.09 -3.44 5.65
CA GLN A 83 6.30 -2.71 6.00
C GLN A 83 6.43 -2.56 7.53
N LEU A 84 5.34 -2.20 8.21
CA LEU A 84 5.29 -2.17 9.67
C LEU A 84 5.65 -3.52 10.27
N GLU A 85 5.14 -4.64 9.76
CA GLU A 85 5.49 -5.98 10.25
C GLU A 85 6.97 -6.30 10.05
N SER A 86 7.52 -5.96 8.89
CA SER A 86 8.91 -6.25 8.53
C SER A 86 9.95 -5.38 9.24
N SER A 87 9.58 -4.17 9.67
CA SER A 87 10.51 -3.27 10.34
C SER A 87 10.91 -3.81 11.72
N SER A 88 12.17 -3.68 12.12
CA SER A 88 12.58 -3.92 13.51
C SER A 88 12.51 -2.66 14.39
N ASN A 89 12.21 -1.51 13.78
CA ASN A 89 12.23 -0.21 14.44
C ASN A 89 10.84 0.17 14.97
N ASP A 90 10.80 1.25 15.74
CA ASP A 90 9.58 1.87 16.25
C ASP A 90 9.75 3.40 16.32
N GLY A 91 10.22 3.98 15.22
CA GLY A 91 10.58 5.40 15.13
C GLY A 91 9.52 6.23 14.40
N LEU A 92 9.93 7.43 13.98
CA LEU A 92 9.08 8.37 13.25
C LEU A 92 8.46 7.74 11.99
N LYS A 93 9.24 6.97 11.22
CA LYS A 93 8.74 6.31 10.01
C LYS A 93 7.60 5.34 10.34
N GLU A 94 7.79 4.47 11.34
CA GLU A 94 6.76 3.53 11.78
C GLU A 94 5.52 4.24 12.34
N TRP A 95 5.72 5.32 13.09
CA TRP A 95 4.60 6.12 13.59
C TRP A 95 3.76 6.70 12.43
N VAL A 96 4.41 7.26 11.40
CA VAL A 96 3.72 7.80 10.21
C VAL A 96 3.00 6.70 9.44
N MET A 97 3.59 5.51 9.31
CA MET A 97 2.95 4.35 8.67
C MET A 97 1.69 3.91 9.42
N ALA A 98 1.73 3.87 10.75
CA ALA A 98 0.56 3.53 11.56
C ALA A 98 -0.53 4.60 11.45
N GLN A 99 -0.16 5.89 11.51
CA GLN A 99 -1.11 6.99 11.33
C GLN A 99 -1.80 6.92 9.95
N ALA A 100 -1.04 6.67 8.87
CA ALA A 100 -1.63 6.48 7.54
C ALA A 100 -2.56 5.27 7.48
N SER A 101 -2.20 4.17 8.15
CA SER A 101 -3.04 2.97 8.21
C SER A 101 -4.36 3.23 8.96
N VAL A 102 -4.31 3.99 10.06
CA VAL A 102 -5.51 4.45 10.78
C VAL A 102 -6.43 5.25 9.86
N GLU A 103 -5.88 6.20 9.11
CA GLU A 103 -6.66 7.06 8.22
C GLU A 103 -7.28 6.28 7.04
N LEU A 104 -6.51 5.36 6.45
CA LEU A 104 -6.99 4.49 5.36
C LEU A 104 -8.10 3.54 5.81
N LEU A 105 -8.02 3.01 7.05
CA LEU A 105 -9.07 2.20 7.64
C LEU A 105 -10.31 3.03 8.01
N GLY A 106 -10.12 4.29 8.38
CA GLY A 106 -11.20 5.19 8.79
C GLY A 106 -12.06 4.59 9.91
N ALA A 107 -13.37 4.52 9.70
CA ALA A 107 -14.32 3.95 10.66
C ALA A 107 -14.13 2.44 10.93
N HIS A 108 -13.35 1.75 10.08
CA HIS A 108 -13.04 0.33 10.25
C HIS A 108 -11.80 0.07 11.11
N ASN A 109 -11.07 1.11 11.53
CA ASN A 109 -9.92 0.94 12.42
C ASN A 109 -10.40 0.48 13.82
N PRO A 110 -10.00 -0.71 14.32
CA PRO A 110 -10.45 -1.22 15.61
C PRO A 110 -9.58 -0.75 16.79
N VAL A 111 -8.49 -0.01 16.52
CA VAL A 111 -7.51 0.43 17.52
C VAL A 111 -7.74 1.90 17.88
N GLU A 112 -8.21 2.16 19.10
CA GLU A 112 -8.50 3.52 19.57
C GLU A 112 -7.29 4.21 20.22
N ASN A 113 -6.48 3.46 20.97
CA ASN A 113 -5.36 4.00 21.74
C ASN A 113 -4.09 3.26 21.36
N TRP A 114 -3.08 4.01 20.92
CA TRP A 114 -1.76 3.50 20.58
C TRP A 114 -0.72 4.60 20.81
N GLN A 115 0.52 4.23 21.12
CA GLN A 115 1.60 5.17 21.44
C GLN A 115 2.75 5.15 20.43
N SER A 116 2.83 4.11 19.61
CA SER A 116 3.87 3.94 18.59
C SER A 116 3.37 3.13 17.40
N GLY A 117 4.13 3.12 16.30
CA GLY A 117 3.73 2.36 15.12
C GLY A 117 3.63 0.86 15.39
N LYS A 118 4.54 0.33 16.21
CA LYS A 118 4.51 -1.07 16.63
C LYS A 118 3.40 -1.38 17.62
N ASP A 119 3.08 -0.44 18.49
CA ASP A 119 1.96 -0.56 19.41
C ASP A 119 0.63 -0.66 18.66
N TRP A 120 0.40 0.24 17.69
CA TRP A 120 -0.78 0.20 16.83
C TRP A 120 -0.88 -1.13 16.07
N LEU A 121 0.22 -1.58 15.43
CA LEU A 121 0.23 -2.85 14.70
C LEU A 121 -0.12 -4.03 15.60
N ARG A 122 0.45 -4.10 16.81
CA ARG A 122 0.17 -5.17 17.77
C ARG A 122 -1.32 -5.21 18.13
N GLU A 123 -1.91 -4.06 18.46
CA GLU A 123 -3.34 -3.96 18.79
C GLU A 123 -4.23 -4.28 17.59
N TYR A 124 -3.86 -3.84 16.39
CA TYR A 124 -4.60 -4.12 15.15
C TYR A 124 -4.69 -5.62 14.91
N LYS A 125 -3.55 -6.33 14.98
CA LYS A 125 -3.50 -7.78 14.77
C LYS A 125 -4.34 -8.54 15.78
N MET A 126 -4.31 -8.17 17.07
CA MET A 126 -5.13 -8.83 18.10
C MET A 126 -6.65 -8.68 17.91
N LYS A 127 -7.09 -7.69 17.13
CA LYS A 127 -8.51 -7.37 16.94
C LYS A 127 -9.06 -7.84 15.60
N VAL A 128 -8.19 -8.05 14.61
CA VAL A 128 -8.57 -8.44 13.24
C VAL A 128 -8.23 -9.90 12.94
N GLU A 129 -7.16 -10.43 13.54
CA GLU A 129 -6.78 -11.87 13.47
C GLU A 129 -7.32 -12.63 14.69
#